data_AF-A0A535DM92-F1
#
_entry.id   AF-A0A535DM92-F1
#
_cell.length_a   1.000
_cell.length_b   1.000
_cell.length_c   1.000
_cell.angle_alpha   90.00
_cell.angle_beta   90.00
_cell.angle_gamma   90.00
#
_symmetry.space_group_name_H-M   'P 1'
#
loop_
_entity.id
_entity.type
_entity.pdbx_description
1 polymer ?
#
loop_
_entity_poly.entity_id
_entity_poly.type
_entity_poly.pdbx_seq_one_letter_code
_entity_poly.pdbx_strand_id
1 'polypeptide(L)'
;MLAWLDWQPAGTGVSHALNGAAEIVGIVTNKQYRRRGVASTVTSELVRRHFEDGGDFVFLDASGGEAAAVYEKLGFSRFGANLVYQ
;
A
#
# COMPACT_ATOMS: atom_id res chain seq x y z
N MET A 1 9.30 1.52 -4.00
CA MET A 1 9.99 2.50 -3.14
C MET A 1 10.44 1.82 -1.86
N LEU A 2 11.65 2.14 -1.38
CA LEU A 2 12.15 1.66 -0.09
C LEU A 2 11.86 2.67 1.03
N ALA A 3 11.39 2.18 2.17
CA ALA A 3 11.34 2.93 3.42
C ALA A 3 12.54 2.58 4.29
N TRP A 4 13.08 3.60 4.95
CA TRP A 4 14.29 3.50 5.76
C TRP A 4 14.00 3.95 7.19
N LEU A 5 14.54 3.22 8.17
CA LEU A 5 14.58 3.62 9.58
C LEU A 5 15.98 3.33 10.10
N ASP A 6 16.56 4.27 10.83
CA ASP A 6 17.88 4.09 11.45
C ASP A 6 18.94 3.65 10.43
N TRP A 7 18.85 4.20 9.20
CA TRP A 7 19.68 3.86 8.03
C TRP A 7 19.61 2.40 7.56
N GLN A 8 18.58 1.66 7.97
CA GLN A 8 18.33 0.29 7.54
C GLN A 8 17.06 0.21 6.69
N PRO A 9 17.00 -0.69 5.68
CA PRO A 9 15.77 -0.96 4.95
C PRO A 9 14.69 -1.51 5.88
N ALA A 10 13.65 -0.70 6.11
CA ALA A 10 12.56 -1.02 7.03
C ALA A 10 11.35 -1.62 6.32
N GLY A 11 11.13 -1.29 5.05
CA GLY A 11 10.03 -1.82 4.25
C GLY A 11 10.06 -1.38 2.81
N THR A 12 9.13 -1.88 2.02
CA THR A 12 8.97 -1.51 0.61
C THR A 12 7.51 -1.61 0.18
N GLY A 13 7.24 -1.09 -1.01
CA GLY A 13 5.97 -1.12 -1.71
C GLY A 13 6.12 -0.66 -3.15
N VAL A 14 5.22 -1.08 -4.01
CA VAL A 14 5.20 -0.73 -5.44
C VAL A 14 3.81 -0.21 -5.80
N SER A 15 3.78 0.74 -6.74
CA SER A 15 2.55 1.20 -7.39
C SER A 15 2.62 0.81 -8.86
N HIS A 16 1.59 0.14 -9.35
CA HIS A 16 1.36 -0.12 -10.77
C HIS A 16 0.23 0.78 -11.24
N ALA A 17 0.56 1.84 -11.97
CA ALA A 17 -0.43 2.80 -12.47
C ALA A 17 -0.75 2.56 -13.95
N LEU A 18 -2.04 2.58 -14.30
CA LEU A 18 -2.54 2.49 -15.66
C LEU A 18 -3.90 3.19 -15.77
N ASN A 19 -4.06 4.07 -16.77
CA ASN A 19 -5.33 4.73 -17.10
C ASN A 19 -6.04 5.37 -15.88
N GLY A 20 -5.31 6.18 -15.09
CA GLY A 20 -5.87 6.88 -13.93
C GLY A 20 -6.04 6.01 -12.67
N ALA A 21 -5.91 4.69 -12.78
CA ALA A 21 -5.92 3.78 -11.64
C ALA A 21 -4.51 3.42 -11.20
N ALA A 22 -4.31 3.17 -9.91
CA ALA A 22 -3.11 2.50 -9.42
C ALA A 22 -3.41 1.36 -8.45
N GLU A 23 -2.73 0.24 -8.65
CA GLU A 23 -2.68 -0.83 -7.67
C GLU A 23 -1.43 -0.68 -6.79
N ILE A 24 -1.63 -0.70 -5.47
CA ILE A 24 -0.53 -0.78 -4.51
C ILE A 24 -0.29 -2.24 -4.14
N VAL A 25 0.90 -2.73 -4.44
CA VAL A 25 1.30 -4.13 -4.25
C VAL A 25 2.66 -4.24 -3.56
N GLY A 26 2.99 -5.45 -3.10
CA GLY A 26 4.30 -5.74 -2.53
C GLY A 26 4.61 -4.97 -1.25
N ILE A 27 3.59 -4.55 -0.50
CA ILE A 27 3.78 -3.90 0.80
C ILE A 27 4.34 -4.91 1.79
N VAL A 28 5.59 -4.68 2.21
CA VAL A 28 6.24 -5.50 3.24
C VAL A 28 6.97 -4.61 4.24
N THR A 29 6.91 -5.01 5.51
CA THR A 29 7.66 -4.39 6.60
C THR A 29 8.56 -5.44 7.23
N ASN A 30 9.86 -5.12 7.35
CA ASN A 30 10.82 -5.95 8.05
C ASN A 30 10.34 -6.20 9.49
N LYS A 31 10.43 -7.45 9.94
CA LYS A 31 9.89 -7.91 11.24
C LYS A 31 10.37 -7.05 12.42
N GLN A 32 11.62 -6.59 12.40
CA GLN A 32 12.21 -5.77 13.47
C GLN A 32 11.61 -4.36 13.53
N TYR A 33 11.02 -3.87 12.44
CA TYR A 33 10.44 -2.53 12.32
C TYR A 33 8.90 -2.53 12.28
N ARG A 34 8.26 -3.67 12.58
CA ARG A 34 6.80 -3.74 12.68
C ARG A 34 6.26 -2.86 13.81
N ARG A 35 5.00 -2.43 13.67
CA ARG A 35 4.31 -1.54 14.61
C ARG A 35 4.98 -0.16 14.77
N ARG A 36 5.80 0.25 13.80
CA ARG A 36 6.40 1.60 13.69
C ARG A 36 5.83 2.42 12.53
N GLY A 37 4.68 2.03 11.97
CA GLY A 37 4.00 2.76 10.88
C GLY A 37 4.60 2.58 9.48
N VAL A 38 5.60 1.71 9.27
CA VAL A 38 6.30 1.57 7.99
C VAL A 38 5.36 1.29 6.80
N ALA A 39 4.49 0.28 6.92
CA ALA A 39 3.52 -0.06 5.87
C ALA A 39 2.60 1.14 5.55
N SER A 40 2.08 1.80 6.59
CA SER A 40 1.24 2.99 6.45
C SER A 40 1.95 4.11 5.70
N THR A 41 3.19 4.43 6.09
CA THR A 41 3.97 5.49 5.43
C THR A 41 4.25 5.17 3.97
N VAL A 42 4.65 3.93 3.66
CA VAL A 42 4.90 3.51 2.27
C VAL A 42 3.63 3.62 1.43
N THR A 43 2.51 3.10 1.94
CA THR A 43 1.22 3.15 1.24
C THR A 43 0.76 4.59 1.02
N SER A 44 0.76 5.42 2.07
CA SER A 44 0.34 6.83 1.97
C SER A 44 1.20 7.62 0.98
N GLU A 45 2.50 7.37 0.93
CA GLU A 45 3.39 8.03 -0.02
C GLU A 45 3.13 7.60 -1.48
N LEU A 46 2.85 6.32 -1.72
CA LEU A 46 2.46 5.84 -3.05
C LEU A 46 1.09 6.41 -3.48
N VAL A 47 0.14 6.49 -2.55
CA VAL A 47 -1.17 7.14 -2.77
C VAL A 47 -0.99 8.61 -3.11
N ARG A 48 -0.17 9.34 -2.34
CA ARG A 48 0.11 10.76 -2.56
C ARG A 48 0.66 11.01 -3.96
N ARG A 49 1.67 10.24 -4.38
CA ARG A 49 2.27 10.35 -5.73
C ARG A 49 1.24 10.14 -6.83
N HIS A 50 0.40 9.11 -6.71
CA HIS A 50 -0.63 8.82 -7.71
C HIS A 50 -1.59 10.00 -7.91
N PHE A 51 -2.06 10.59 -6.82
CA PHE A 51 -2.99 11.71 -6.90
C PHE A 51 -2.32 13.03 -7.32
N GLU A 52 -1.03 13.24 -6.97
CA GLU A 52 -0.25 14.37 -7.48
C GLU A 52 -0.02 14.30 -9.00
N ASP A 53 0.09 13.08 -9.54
CA ASP A 53 0.22 12.82 -10.96
C ASP A 53 -1.14 12.85 -11.71
N GLY A 54 -2.23 13.21 -11.02
CA GLY A 54 -3.56 13.38 -11.61
C GLY A 54 -4.38 12.09 -11.75
N GLY A 55 -4.02 11.04 -10.98
CA GLY A 55 -4.77 9.78 -10.96
C GLY A 55 -6.16 9.89 -10.32
N ASP A 56 -7.06 9.00 -10.72
CA ASP A 56 -8.48 8.99 -10.32
C ASP A 56 -8.73 8.20 -9.04
N PHE A 57 -8.11 7.02 -8.91
CA PHE A 57 -8.26 6.17 -7.72
C PHE A 57 -7.11 5.19 -7.50
N VAL A 58 -7.01 4.71 -6.26
CA VAL A 58 -6.02 3.71 -5.84
C VAL A 58 -6.73 2.52 -5.21
N PHE A 59 -6.25 1.32 -5.49
CA PHE A 59 -6.73 0.09 -4.88
C PHE A 59 -5.60 -0.85 -4.45
N LEU A 60 -5.94 -1.86 -3.67
CA LEU A 60 -5.05 -2.94 -3.25
C LEU A 60 -5.86 -4.17 -2.87
N ASP A 61 -5.24 -5.35 -2.93
CA ASP A 61 -5.74 -6.56 -2.28
C ASP A 61 -5.03 -6.76 -0.93
N ALA A 62 -5.81 -6.77 0.15
CA ALA A 62 -5.27 -6.96 1.49
C ALA A 62 -5.18 -8.46 1.80
N SER A 63 -4.00 -8.92 2.22
CA SER A 63 -3.73 -10.34 2.52
C SER A 63 -4.53 -10.95 3.69
N GLY A 64 -5.38 -10.18 4.36
CA GLY A 64 -6.18 -10.62 5.50
C GLY A 64 -6.73 -9.46 6.34
N GLY A 65 -7.52 -9.79 7.36
CA GLY A 65 -8.23 -8.80 8.19
C GLY A 65 -7.33 -7.80 8.92
N GLU A 66 -6.18 -8.25 9.45
CA GLU A 66 -5.21 -7.37 10.12
C GLU A 66 -4.63 -6.33 9.15
N ALA A 67 -4.26 -6.76 7.93
CA ALA A 67 -3.77 -5.87 6.89
C ALA A 67 -4.87 -4.90 6.42
N ALA A 68 -6.10 -5.40 6.23
CA ALA A 68 -7.23 -4.58 5.83
C ALA A 68 -7.51 -3.45 6.84
N ALA A 69 -7.44 -3.74 8.16
CA ALA A 69 -7.62 -2.72 9.19
C ALA A 69 -6.56 -1.61 9.16
N VAL A 70 -5.34 -1.88 8.67
CA VAL A 70 -4.33 -0.85 8.44
C VAL A 70 -4.75 0.08 7.31
N TYR A 71 -5.23 -0.47 6.19
CA TYR A 71 -5.62 0.32 5.03
C TYR A 71 -6.93 1.09 5.26
N GLU A 72 -7.89 0.50 5.98
CA GLU A 72 -9.12 1.19 6.38
C GLU A 72 -8.83 2.44 7.22
N LYS A 73 -7.83 2.37 8.12
CA LYS A 73 -7.35 3.55 8.88
C LYS A 73 -6.70 4.63 8.02
N LEU A 74 -6.22 4.28 6.82
CA LEU A 74 -5.67 5.23 5.85
C LEU A 74 -6.75 5.83 4.93
N GLY A 75 -8.01 5.44 5.11
CA GLY A 75 -9.13 5.93 4.31
C GLY A 75 -9.52 5.02 3.13
N PHE A 76 -8.90 3.83 3.00
CA PHE A 76 -9.39 2.84 2.03
C PHE A 76 -10.75 2.30 2.48
N SER A 77 -11.65 2.13 1.52
CA SER A 77 -12.91 1.40 1.73
C SER A 77 -12.89 0.08 0.99
N ARG A 78 -13.59 -0.93 1.53
CA ARG A 78 -13.79 -2.19 0.82
C ARG A 78 -14.61 -1.95 -0.44
N PHE A 79 -14.16 -2.49 -1.57
CA PHE A 79 -14.93 -2.49 -2.81
C PHE A 79 -14.73 -3.83 -3.53
N GLY A 80 -15.83 -4.41 -4.00
CA GLY A 80 -15.80 -5.64 -4.81
C GLY A 80 -15.27 -6.88 -4.09
N ALA A 81 -15.07 -7.92 -4.89
CA ALA A 81 -14.42 -9.17 -4.50
C ALA A 81 -13.55 -9.64 -5.67
N ASN A 82 -12.42 -10.27 -5.37
CA ASN A 82 -11.52 -10.81 -6.39
C ASN A 82 -12.03 -12.18 -6.86
N LEU A 83 -12.03 -12.41 -8.17
CA LEU A 83 -12.24 -13.72 -8.79
C LEU A 83 -10.95 -14.14 -9.49
N VAL A 84 -10.60 -15.42 -9.39
CA VAL A 84 -9.40 -15.99 -10.01
C VAL A 84 -9.81 -17.16 -10.91
N TYR A 85 -9.21 -17.23 -12.10
CA TYR A 85 -9.25 -18.40 -12.96
C TYR A 85 -7.86 -19.04 -12.94
N GLN A 86 -7.80 -20.35 -12.70
CA GLN A 86 -6.56 -21.11 -12.54
C GLN A 86 -6.46 -22.18 -13.63
#